data_AF-A0A4R2NSC4-F1
#
_entry.id   AF-A0A4R2NSC4-F1
#
_cell.length_a   1.000
_cell.length_b   1.000
_cell.length_c   1.000
_cell.angle_alpha   90.00
_cell.angle_beta   90.00
_cell.angle_gamma   90.00
#
_symmetry.space_group_name_H-M   'P 1'
#
loop_
_entity.id
_entity.type
_entity.pdbx_description
1 polymer ?
#
loop_
_entity_poly.entity_id
_entity_poly.type
_entity_poly.pdbx_seq_one_letter_code
_entity_poly.pdbx_strand_id
1 'polypeptide(L)'
;MIKKINRFGEITINKNEALVTMPLIRLETEEIEVIEENYKEKIKELNYADAFYYAESITSIRDRLQITYDMTNAFDFHHIRRIQFEEMFPYFNSMIDIAKQNVSVLWEKSNFAIDIKEEKVKALLFDFEGFKLYKKDNKVDGLKELILLALTTKHAILGKPKKSDFIEQRERVFLFAEDIIHSKDIEEMEDVIRSYENQIQYEETQKEIEQEEKRQKSKWNKMFKTKRSDTAEKEVASTEDMIKNSLYEEQNKKESNNTKQKSKSNLMDKMTSPKGMVITIVCLLAIGLLSVAFDNFSSAEEPNALSKAKKKIQEQNKVLSSYRVYINANGNKDQKEKAYAQLDRVGYENLNQKDQSILVDWYIDQDKLTKAITADKKNAYQIGDALIKEDDGEERLKQLANQVKNNEVINFDIATLENKYQTMIENKDILFNQRRSKKLVEAYFMTNQKEELDKFMSSIKNDERNDVGSSYDNLKKYYDEKISAYDEKQKAQTDLKEINIKIDEQNKKLKDIKDDDKKNETKDAIKKLEKDKQAAESKIEDFNNRIKE
;
A
#
# COMPACT_ATOMS: atom_id res chain seq x y z
N MET A 1 30.99 38.87 -9.84
CA MET A 1 31.13 38.96 -11.33
C MET A 1 29.94 39.75 -11.83
N ILE A 2 30.14 40.79 -12.65
CA ILE A 2 29.04 41.63 -13.17
C ILE A 2 28.40 40.95 -14.37
N LYS A 3 27.08 40.76 -14.36
CA LYS A 3 26.32 40.19 -15.49
C LYS A 3 25.15 41.10 -15.85
N LYS A 4 25.01 41.44 -17.13
CA LYS A 4 23.78 42.07 -17.66
C LYS A 4 22.67 41.04 -17.75
N ILE A 5 21.50 41.39 -17.24
CA ILE A 5 20.40 40.45 -16.98
C ILE A 5 19.01 40.99 -17.38
N ASN A 6 18.83 42.31 -17.37
CA ASN A 6 17.55 42.96 -17.65
C ASN A 6 17.75 44.14 -18.63
N ARG A 7 18.34 43.85 -19.80
CA ARG A 7 18.76 44.79 -20.88
C ARG A 7 19.75 45.89 -20.47
N PHE A 8 19.43 46.67 -19.44
CA PHE A 8 20.23 47.72 -18.82
C PHE A 8 20.58 47.39 -17.35
N GLY A 9 19.83 46.50 -16.71
CA GLY A 9 20.08 46.06 -15.34
C GLY A 9 21.22 45.05 -15.19
N GLU A 10 21.95 45.14 -14.08
CA GLU A 10 23.07 44.28 -13.67
C GLU A 10 22.81 43.72 -12.26
N ILE A 11 23.04 42.41 -12.04
CA ILE A 11 23.19 41.82 -10.70
C ILE A 11 24.67 41.60 -10.41
N THR A 12 25.08 41.91 -9.18
CA THR A 12 26.33 41.45 -8.57
C THR A 12 26.00 40.78 -7.24
N ILE A 13 26.50 39.55 -7.02
CA ILE A 13 26.40 38.86 -5.73
C ILE A 13 27.80 38.82 -5.11
N ASN A 14 27.93 39.30 -3.87
CA ASN A 14 29.17 39.47 -3.12
C ASN A 14 29.03 38.85 -1.72
N LYS A 15 29.21 37.52 -1.61
CA LYS A 15 29.02 36.75 -0.37
C LYS A 15 27.63 36.95 0.24
N ASN A 16 27.51 37.87 1.20
CA ASN A 16 26.34 38.12 2.03
C ASN A 16 25.45 39.24 1.49
N GLU A 17 25.75 39.80 0.32
CA GLU A 17 25.01 40.90 -0.29
C GLU A 17 24.71 40.58 -1.76
N ALA A 18 23.49 40.87 -2.21
CA ALA A 18 23.17 40.99 -3.62
C ALA A 18 22.84 42.45 -3.96
N LEU A 19 23.36 42.91 -5.09
CA LEU A 19 23.22 44.28 -5.58
C LEU A 19 22.62 44.24 -6.99
N VAL A 20 21.39 44.73 -7.14
CA VAL A 20 20.75 44.99 -8.44
C VAL A 20 20.97 46.47 -8.76
N THR A 21 21.45 46.79 -9.97
CA THR A 21 21.62 48.19 -10.40
C THR A 21 21.02 48.48 -11.77
N MET A 22 20.50 49.69 -11.97
CA MET A 22 20.04 50.18 -13.28
C MET A 22 20.28 51.70 -13.42
N PRO A 23 20.69 52.23 -14.59
CA PRO A 23 20.81 53.67 -14.79
C PRO A 23 19.48 54.41 -14.61
N LEU A 24 19.48 55.58 -13.94
CA LEU A 24 18.26 56.33 -13.63
C LEU A 24 17.45 56.70 -14.89
N ILE A 25 18.14 57.12 -15.95
CA ILE A 25 17.60 57.42 -17.29
C ILE A 25 16.87 56.22 -17.99
N ARG A 26 16.76 55.07 -17.33
CA ARG A 26 16.02 53.87 -17.79
C ARG A 26 14.84 53.51 -16.90
N LEU A 27 14.59 54.25 -15.83
CA LEU A 27 13.42 54.16 -14.96
C LEU A 27 12.27 54.99 -15.53
N GLU A 28 11.07 54.82 -14.96
CA GLU A 28 9.89 55.62 -15.32
C GLU A 28 9.83 56.94 -14.51
N THR A 29 10.57 57.01 -13.39
CA THR A 29 10.83 58.22 -12.58
C THR A 29 12.28 58.19 -12.06
N GLU A 30 12.86 59.36 -11.77
CA GLU A 30 14.18 59.48 -11.12
C GLU A 30 14.06 59.79 -9.61
N GLU A 31 12.84 59.98 -9.09
CA GLU A 31 12.55 60.25 -7.68
C GLU A 31 12.62 58.96 -6.84
N ILE A 32 13.59 58.88 -5.93
CA ILE A 32 13.92 57.65 -5.18
C ILE A 32 12.83 57.31 -4.16
N GLU A 33 12.22 58.31 -3.55
CA GLU A 33 11.13 58.18 -2.60
C GLU A 33 9.92 57.48 -3.25
N VAL A 34 9.57 57.85 -4.48
CA VAL A 34 8.48 57.22 -5.26
C VAL A 34 8.82 55.77 -5.62
N ILE A 35 10.06 55.50 -6.00
CA ILE A 35 10.55 54.13 -6.29
C ILE A 35 10.47 53.26 -5.03
N GLU A 36 10.86 53.80 -3.87
CA GLU A 36 10.73 53.11 -2.59
C GLU A 36 9.27 52.84 -2.19
N GLU A 37 8.37 53.80 -2.40
CA GLU A 37 6.94 53.64 -2.12
C GLU A 37 6.33 52.56 -3.01
N ASN A 38 6.53 52.63 -4.33
CA ASN A 38 6.11 51.60 -5.29
C ASN A 38 6.64 50.21 -4.93
N TYR A 39 7.89 50.12 -4.48
CA TYR A 39 8.48 48.86 -4.03
C TYR A 39 7.78 48.32 -2.77
N LYS A 40 7.56 49.18 -1.76
CA LYS A 40 6.85 48.82 -0.52
C LYS A 40 5.39 48.43 -0.79
N GLU A 41 4.74 49.04 -1.77
CA GLU A 41 3.41 48.63 -2.23
C GLU A 41 3.44 47.25 -2.90
N LYS A 42 4.43 46.96 -3.76
CA LYS A 42 4.56 45.63 -4.38
C LYS A 42 4.78 44.51 -3.36
N ILE A 43 5.55 44.76 -2.29
CA ILE A 43 5.71 43.79 -1.19
C ILE A 43 4.37 43.51 -0.50
N LYS A 44 3.55 44.54 -0.24
CA LYS A 44 2.22 44.40 0.37
C LYS A 44 1.25 43.66 -0.54
N GLU A 45 1.26 43.94 -1.85
CA GLU A 45 0.46 43.21 -2.85
C GLU A 45 0.80 41.70 -2.85
N LEU A 46 2.09 41.37 -2.73
CA LEU A 46 2.58 40.00 -2.59
C LEU A 46 2.42 39.42 -1.16
N ASN A 47 1.74 40.14 -0.25
CA ASN A 47 1.49 39.73 1.13
C ASN A 47 2.74 39.21 1.87
N TYR A 48 3.91 39.83 1.63
CA TYR A 48 5.19 39.41 2.22
C TYR A 48 5.52 37.91 1.96
N ALA A 49 5.16 37.39 0.79
CA ALA A 49 5.44 36.01 0.37
C ALA A 49 6.92 35.60 0.55
N ASP A 50 7.13 34.54 1.32
CA ASP A 50 8.44 33.99 1.67
C ASP A 50 9.28 33.43 0.49
N ALA A 51 8.73 33.50 -0.72
CA ALA A 51 9.37 33.16 -1.98
C ALA A 51 10.50 34.13 -2.40
N PHE A 52 10.61 35.29 -1.74
CA PHE A 52 11.50 36.38 -2.18
C PHE A 52 12.47 36.88 -1.11
N TYR A 53 13.65 37.30 -1.55
CA TYR A 53 14.46 38.27 -0.81
C TYR A 53 13.94 39.68 -1.10
N TYR A 54 13.73 40.43 -0.02
CA TYR A 54 13.32 41.83 -0.04
C TYR A 54 14.53 42.75 0.07
N ALA A 55 14.46 43.90 -0.59
CA ALA A 55 15.52 44.90 -0.52
C ALA A 55 15.64 45.45 0.91
N GLU A 56 16.86 45.47 1.42
CA GLU A 56 17.25 46.17 2.65
C GLU A 56 17.28 47.68 2.42
N SER A 57 17.74 48.11 1.24
CA SER A 57 17.78 49.52 0.85
C SER A 57 17.66 49.72 -0.66
N ILE A 58 17.12 50.89 -1.04
CA ILE A 58 17.08 51.40 -2.40
C ILE A 58 17.76 52.77 -2.37
N THR A 59 18.80 52.97 -3.18
CA THR A 59 19.60 54.21 -3.16
C THR A 59 20.00 54.64 -4.57
N SER A 60 20.43 55.90 -4.71
CA SER A 60 21.03 56.40 -5.95
C SER A 60 22.52 56.67 -5.76
N ILE A 61 23.36 56.07 -6.61
CA ILE A 61 24.80 56.29 -6.59
C ILE A 61 25.31 56.43 -8.03
N ARG A 62 25.86 57.60 -8.37
CA ARG A 62 26.45 57.93 -9.68
C ARG A 62 25.51 57.62 -10.85
N ASP A 63 24.34 58.25 -10.83
CA ASP A 63 23.29 58.18 -11.86
C ASP A 63 22.73 56.76 -12.10
N ARG A 64 22.86 55.89 -11.10
CA ARG A 64 22.30 54.53 -11.08
C ARG A 64 21.53 54.29 -9.78
N LEU A 65 20.34 53.72 -9.93
CA LEU A 65 19.64 53.07 -8.82
C LEU A 65 20.44 51.84 -8.40
N GLN A 66 20.49 51.62 -7.09
CA GLN A 66 21.06 50.46 -6.43
C GLN A 66 20.03 49.90 -5.45
N ILE A 67 19.70 48.62 -5.62
CA ILE A 67 18.81 47.87 -4.73
C ILE A 67 19.66 46.78 -4.08
N THR A 68 19.76 46.82 -2.75
CA THR A 68 20.63 45.96 -1.95
C THR A 68 19.79 44.96 -1.17
N TYR A 69 20.23 43.70 -1.12
CA TYR A 69 19.55 42.59 -0.42
C TYR A 69 20.54 41.89 0.53
N ASP A 70 20.09 41.61 1.76
CA ASP A 70 20.82 40.74 2.69
C ASP A 70 20.72 39.28 2.23
N MET A 71 21.87 38.65 2.04
CA MET A 71 22.06 37.27 1.60
C MET A 71 22.88 36.47 2.65
N THR A 72 22.91 36.90 3.91
CA THR A 72 23.81 36.34 4.96
C THR A 72 23.68 34.84 5.21
N ASN A 73 22.53 34.22 4.91
CA ASN A 73 22.32 32.76 5.02
C ASN A 73 22.15 32.06 3.66
N ALA A 74 22.44 32.77 2.57
CA ALA A 74 22.15 32.34 1.21
C ALA A 74 23.42 32.02 0.42
N PHE A 75 23.33 31.01 -0.45
CA PHE A 75 24.37 30.67 -1.43
C PHE A 75 23.88 30.90 -2.85
N ASP A 76 24.80 31.07 -3.79
CA ASP A 76 24.44 31.13 -5.21
C ASP A 76 23.72 29.84 -5.66
N PHE A 77 22.85 29.96 -6.66
CA PHE A 77 22.02 28.85 -7.13
C PHE A 77 22.79 27.56 -7.45
N HIS A 78 24.07 27.60 -7.85
CA HIS A 78 24.82 26.37 -8.14
C HIS A 78 25.11 25.53 -6.89
N HIS A 79 24.91 26.05 -5.67
CA HIS A 79 25.05 25.26 -4.46
C HIS A 79 24.09 24.06 -4.43
N ILE A 80 22.90 24.18 -5.03
CA ILE A 80 21.89 23.10 -5.11
C ILE A 80 22.46 21.80 -5.70
N ARG A 81 23.50 21.90 -6.54
CA ARG A 81 24.18 20.77 -7.20
C ARG A 81 24.98 19.87 -6.26
N ARG A 82 25.10 20.25 -4.99
CA ARG A 82 25.78 19.49 -3.93
C ARG A 82 24.80 18.68 -3.08
N ILE A 83 23.51 18.98 -3.20
CA ILE A 83 22.41 18.33 -2.50
C ILE A 83 22.10 17.02 -3.25
N GLN A 84 21.75 15.94 -2.56
CA GLN A 84 21.35 14.71 -3.25
C GLN A 84 19.94 14.86 -3.81
N PHE A 85 19.62 14.19 -4.91
CA PHE A 85 18.31 14.27 -5.55
C PHE A 85 17.13 14.05 -4.57
N GLU A 86 17.28 13.10 -3.63
CA GLU A 86 16.32 12.81 -2.56
C GLU A 86 16.03 14.02 -1.64
N GLU A 87 17.00 14.90 -1.47
CA GLU A 87 16.95 16.09 -0.61
C GLU A 87 16.59 17.36 -1.39
N MET A 88 16.42 17.30 -2.73
CA MET A 88 16.14 18.49 -3.56
C MET A 88 14.66 18.94 -3.55
N PHE A 89 13.72 18.13 -3.07
CA PHE A 89 12.28 18.44 -3.18
C PHE A 89 11.82 19.73 -2.47
N PRO A 90 12.29 20.08 -1.24
CA PRO A 90 11.98 21.37 -0.62
C PRO A 90 12.37 22.56 -1.51
N TYR A 91 13.54 22.47 -2.13
CA TYR A 91 14.03 23.46 -3.08
C TYR A 91 13.16 23.52 -4.35
N PHE A 92 12.78 22.38 -4.94
CA PHE A 92 11.86 22.36 -6.10
C PHE A 92 10.48 22.91 -5.76
N ASN A 93 9.91 22.58 -4.59
CA ASN A 93 8.65 23.11 -4.09
C ASN A 93 8.72 24.64 -3.94
N SER A 94 9.81 25.19 -3.40
CA SER A 94 9.98 26.65 -3.34
C SER A 94 10.13 27.34 -4.71
N MET A 95 10.67 26.65 -5.73
CA MET A 95 10.67 27.16 -7.12
C MET A 95 9.24 27.19 -7.71
N ILE A 96 8.39 26.21 -7.37
CA ILE A 96 6.95 26.20 -7.71
C ILE A 96 6.25 27.38 -7.02
N ASP A 97 6.52 27.61 -5.73
CA ASP A 97 5.95 28.73 -4.97
C ASP A 97 6.28 30.07 -5.63
N ILE A 98 7.53 30.28 -6.06
CA ILE A 98 7.95 31.48 -6.83
C ILE A 98 7.18 31.58 -8.16
N ALA A 99 7.02 30.48 -8.91
CA ALA A 99 6.32 30.48 -10.19
C ALA A 99 4.84 30.89 -10.06
N LYS A 100 4.18 30.47 -8.97
CA LYS A 100 2.78 30.79 -8.67
C LYS A 100 2.53 32.25 -8.28
N GLN A 101 3.55 33.02 -7.89
CA GLN A 101 3.36 34.42 -7.45
C GLN A 101 2.90 35.34 -8.58
N ASN A 102 2.04 36.31 -8.29
CA ASN A 102 1.53 37.28 -9.27
C ASN A 102 2.51 38.46 -9.53
N VAL A 103 3.74 38.11 -9.90
CA VAL A 103 4.81 39.05 -10.31
C VAL A 103 5.63 38.45 -11.45
N SER A 104 6.33 39.29 -12.23
CA SER A 104 7.29 38.81 -13.22
C SER A 104 8.60 38.46 -12.51
N VAL A 105 9.14 37.27 -12.79
CA VAL A 105 10.40 36.81 -12.18
C VAL A 105 11.44 36.71 -13.29
N LEU A 106 12.66 37.16 -13.03
CA LEU A 106 13.78 36.89 -13.93
C LEU A 106 14.17 35.42 -13.80
N TRP A 107 13.84 34.61 -14.80
CA TRP A 107 14.17 33.17 -14.86
C TRP A 107 15.63 32.93 -15.27
N GLU A 108 16.57 33.56 -14.57
CA GLU A 108 17.99 33.28 -14.68
C GLU A 108 18.56 32.92 -13.32
N LYS A 109 19.38 31.87 -13.25
CA LYS A 109 20.06 31.39 -12.02
C LYS A 109 20.78 32.45 -11.17
N SER A 110 21.11 33.62 -11.72
CA SER A 110 21.70 34.75 -10.97
C SER A 110 20.67 35.58 -10.19
N ASN A 111 19.37 35.35 -10.40
CA ASN A 111 18.27 35.92 -9.63
C ASN A 111 17.86 35.04 -8.44
N PHE A 112 18.30 33.78 -8.42
CA PHE A 112 17.94 32.80 -7.41
C PHE A 112 19.12 32.51 -6.49
N ALA A 113 18.81 32.27 -5.22
CA ALA A 113 19.77 31.84 -4.23
C ALA A 113 19.17 30.74 -3.36
N ILE A 114 20.04 29.93 -2.77
CA ILE A 114 19.71 28.81 -1.89
C ILE A 114 19.82 29.29 -0.45
N ASP A 115 18.68 29.45 0.23
CA ASP A 115 18.64 29.67 1.67
C ASP A 115 18.89 28.33 2.38
N ILE A 116 20.04 28.19 3.03
CA ILE A 116 20.40 26.93 3.72
C ILE A 116 19.67 26.81 5.06
N LYS A 117 19.26 27.93 5.68
CA LYS A 117 18.57 27.88 6.97
C LYS A 117 17.13 27.40 6.82
N GLU A 118 16.50 27.71 5.70
CA GLU A 118 15.09 27.38 5.43
C GLU A 118 14.91 26.25 4.41
N GLU A 119 16.00 25.76 3.82
CA GLU A 119 16.01 24.72 2.77
C GLU A 119 15.18 25.10 1.54
N LYS A 120 15.29 26.37 1.13
CA LYS A 120 14.50 26.96 0.03
C LYS A 120 15.36 27.61 -1.03
N VAL A 121 14.81 27.70 -2.22
CA VAL A 121 15.19 28.67 -3.24
C VAL A 121 14.36 29.93 -3.03
N LYS A 122 15.01 31.10 -3.00
CA LYS A 122 14.33 32.40 -3.04
C LYS A 122 14.85 33.22 -4.21
N ALA A 123 13.98 34.07 -4.77
CA ALA A 123 14.34 34.99 -5.85
C ALA A 123 14.51 36.43 -5.32
N LEU A 124 15.36 37.25 -5.95
CA LEU A 124 15.38 38.69 -5.65
C LEU A 124 14.12 39.36 -6.24
N LEU A 125 13.39 40.11 -5.43
CA LEU A 125 12.22 40.88 -5.90
C LEU A 125 12.66 42.27 -6.41
N PHE A 126 12.54 42.51 -7.72
CA PHE A 126 12.76 43.83 -8.34
C PHE A 126 11.85 44.15 -9.54
N ASP A 127 10.76 43.41 -9.79
CA ASP A 127 9.75 43.81 -10.78
C ASP A 127 8.61 44.56 -10.07
N PHE A 128 8.58 45.88 -10.23
CA PHE A 128 7.60 46.78 -9.60
C PHE A 128 7.42 48.06 -10.44
N GLU A 129 6.43 48.90 -10.10
CA GLU A 129 6.17 50.15 -10.83
C GLU A 129 7.37 51.12 -10.73
N GLY A 130 7.85 51.65 -11.85
CA GLY A 130 9.11 52.38 -11.91
C GLY A 130 10.35 51.52 -12.23
N PHE A 131 10.36 50.22 -11.91
CA PHE A 131 11.47 49.30 -12.20
C PHE A 131 10.99 48.02 -12.91
N LYS A 132 11.02 48.07 -14.26
CA LYS A 132 10.40 47.06 -15.10
C LYS A 132 11.32 45.91 -15.49
N LEU A 133 10.82 44.68 -15.40
CA LEU A 133 11.43 43.52 -16.07
C LEU A 133 11.16 43.57 -17.60
N TYR A 134 12.20 43.85 -18.39
CA TYR A 134 12.14 43.85 -19.86
C TYR A 134 12.17 42.44 -20.45
N LYS A 135 12.82 41.48 -19.78
CA LYS A 135 12.94 40.08 -20.22
C LYS A 135 11.74 39.26 -19.71
N LYS A 136 10.70 39.14 -20.53
CA LYS A 136 9.47 38.40 -20.19
C LYS A 136 9.56 36.94 -20.61
N ASP A 137 10.31 36.15 -19.85
CA ASP A 137 10.38 34.70 -20.03
C ASP A 137 9.07 34.02 -19.60
N ASN A 138 8.69 32.92 -20.25
CA ASN A 138 7.54 32.11 -19.83
C ASN A 138 7.86 31.45 -18.48
N LYS A 139 6.96 31.58 -17.49
CA LYS A 139 7.14 31.00 -16.15
C LYS A 139 7.28 29.47 -16.18
N VAL A 140 6.55 28.79 -17.07
CA VAL A 140 6.63 27.32 -17.22
C VAL A 140 8.01 26.92 -17.73
N ASP A 141 8.47 27.53 -18.82
CA ASP A 141 9.76 27.18 -19.43
C ASP A 141 10.95 27.61 -18.56
N GLY A 142 10.85 28.77 -17.89
CA GLY A 142 11.84 29.26 -16.95
C GLY A 142 11.99 28.38 -15.71
N LEU A 143 10.88 27.88 -15.16
CA LEU A 143 10.90 26.92 -14.06
C LEU A 143 11.51 25.57 -14.50
N LYS A 144 11.14 25.06 -15.68
CA LYS A 144 11.77 23.86 -16.26
C LYS A 144 13.28 24.03 -16.43
N GLU A 145 13.74 25.15 -16.99
CA GLU A 145 15.18 25.42 -17.11
C GLU A 145 15.83 25.46 -15.73
N LEU A 146 15.22 26.11 -14.73
CA LEU A 146 15.78 26.21 -13.38
C LEU A 146 15.94 24.84 -12.69
N ILE A 147 14.91 23.98 -12.76
CA ILE A 147 14.97 22.60 -12.24
C ILE A 147 16.04 21.79 -13.00
N LEU A 148 16.09 21.87 -14.33
CA LEU A 148 17.11 21.17 -15.13
C LEU A 148 18.53 21.69 -14.87
N LEU A 149 18.71 22.97 -14.51
CA LEU A 149 19.98 23.54 -14.07
C LEU A 149 20.42 23.05 -12.69
N ALA A 150 19.49 22.63 -11.83
CA ALA A 150 19.82 21.99 -10.56
C ALA A 150 20.31 20.55 -10.77
N LEU A 151 19.67 19.80 -11.67
CA LEU A 151 19.97 18.38 -11.94
C LEU A 151 21.20 18.16 -12.84
N THR A 152 21.65 19.18 -13.57
CA THR A 152 22.71 19.05 -14.58
C THR A 152 23.93 19.92 -14.32
N THR A 153 25.06 19.51 -14.88
CA THR A 153 26.32 20.26 -14.84
C THR A 153 26.30 21.51 -15.73
N LYS A 154 25.38 21.59 -16.70
CA LYS A 154 25.29 22.66 -17.71
C LYS A 154 25.11 24.05 -17.11
N HIS A 155 25.67 25.08 -17.75
CA HIS A 155 25.47 26.46 -17.30
C HIS A 155 24.22 27.15 -17.86
N ALA A 156 23.57 26.58 -18.88
CA ALA A 156 22.31 27.01 -19.52
C ALA A 156 21.66 25.79 -20.22
N ILE A 157 20.33 25.77 -20.37
CA ILE A 157 19.58 24.64 -20.97
C ILE A 157 19.06 25.03 -22.35
N LEU A 158 19.85 24.73 -23.39
CA LEU A 158 19.50 25.02 -24.80
C LEU A 158 18.68 23.89 -25.47
N GLY A 159 18.10 22.98 -24.68
CA GLY A 159 17.36 21.79 -25.15
C GLY A 159 17.49 20.61 -24.18
N LYS A 160 16.76 19.50 -24.46
CA LYS A 160 16.72 18.30 -23.58
C LYS A 160 18.14 17.83 -23.22
N PRO A 161 18.50 17.77 -21.91
CA PRO A 161 19.79 17.23 -21.48
C PRO A 161 19.98 15.77 -21.89
N LYS A 162 21.21 15.41 -22.23
CA LYS A 162 21.65 14.01 -22.42
C LYS A 162 21.94 13.40 -21.04
N LYS A 163 21.88 12.07 -20.91
CA LYS A 163 22.21 11.37 -19.65
C LYS A 163 23.57 11.80 -19.08
N SER A 164 24.59 11.97 -19.93
CA SER A 164 25.93 12.49 -19.57
C SER A 164 25.97 13.89 -18.95
N ASP A 165 24.92 14.70 -19.11
CA ASP A 165 24.90 16.09 -18.65
C ASP A 165 24.48 16.21 -17.18
N PHE A 166 23.83 15.18 -16.64
CA PHE A 166 23.33 15.13 -15.26
C PHE A 166 24.46 14.96 -14.24
N ILE A 167 24.29 15.56 -13.06
CA ILE A 167 25.21 15.39 -11.93
C ILE A 167 25.11 13.95 -11.41
N GLU A 168 23.88 13.47 -11.27
CA GLU A 168 23.57 12.14 -10.77
C GLU A 168 23.15 11.19 -11.89
N GLN A 169 23.99 10.19 -12.16
CA GLN A 169 23.80 9.21 -13.23
C GLN A 169 22.84 8.08 -12.82
N ARG A 170 21.65 8.44 -12.30
CA ARG A 170 20.62 7.50 -11.79
C ARG A 170 19.36 7.60 -12.63
N GLU A 171 18.77 6.47 -13.01
CA GLU A 171 17.61 6.45 -13.93
C GLU A 171 16.40 7.26 -13.40
N ARG A 172 16.18 7.25 -12.08
CA ARG A 172 15.18 8.08 -11.39
C ARG A 172 15.32 9.57 -11.72
N VAL A 173 16.55 10.08 -11.77
CA VAL A 173 16.85 11.49 -12.02
C VAL A 173 16.57 11.85 -13.49
N PHE A 174 16.87 10.93 -14.42
CA PHE A 174 16.54 11.12 -15.83
C PHE A 174 15.02 11.10 -16.07
N LEU A 175 14.30 10.18 -15.42
CA LEU A 175 12.84 10.08 -15.53
C LEU A 175 12.14 11.29 -14.93
N PHE A 176 12.56 11.74 -13.75
CA PHE A 176 12.04 12.98 -13.15
C PHE A 176 12.26 14.19 -14.07
N ALA A 177 13.46 14.36 -14.61
CA ALA A 177 13.75 15.43 -15.55
C ALA A 177 12.95 15.33 -16.86
N GLU A 178 12.64 14.11 -17.30
CA GLU A 178 11.78 13.86 -18.47
C GLU A 178 10.31 14.18 -18.17
N ASP A 179 9.79 13.79 -17.01
CA ASP A 179 8.43 14.14 -16.56
C ASP A 179 8.28 15.69 -16.48
N ILE A 180 9.22 16.38 -15.83
CA ILE A 180 9.25 17.86 -15.74
C ILE A 180 9.31 18.54 -17.12
N ILE A 181 10.07 17.99 -18.08
CA ILE A 181 10.10 18.52 -19.46
C ILE A 181 8.72 18.42 -20.13
N HIS A 182 7.96 17.35 -19.86
CA HIS A 182 6.66 17.10 -20.48
C HIS A 182 5.47 17.80 -19.80
N SER A 183 5.59 18.20 -18.53
CA SER A 183 4.56 18.98 -17.83
C SER A 183 4.17 20.24 -18.61
N LYS A 184 2.88 20.57 -18.71
CA LYS A 184 2.37 21.67 -19.53
C LYS A 184 2.23 22.99 -18.78
N ASP A 185 1.99 22.91 -17.48
CA ASP A 185 1.72 24.00 -16.57
C ASP A 185 2.48 23.80 -15.24
N ILE A 186 2.29 24.72 -14.30
CA ILE A 186 3.00 24.73 -13.02
C ILE A 186 2.45 23.64 -12.09
N GLU A 187 1.14 23.41 -12.18
CA GLU A 187 0.38 22.39 -11.45
C GLU A 187 0.83 20.97 -11.83
N GLU A 188 1.02 20.66 -13.12
CA GLU A 188 1.55 19.37 -13.57
C GLU A 188 3.04 19.17 -13.20
N MET A 189 3.80 20.25 -12.94
CA MET A 189 5.16 20.13 -12.37
C MET A 189 5.13 19.87 -10.85
N GLU A 190 4.23 20.54 -10.12
CA GLU A 190 4.01 20.32 -8.68
C GLU A 190 3.57 18.88 -8.40
N ASP A 191 2.61 18.35 -9.17
CA ASP A 191 2.17 16.95 -9.07
C ASP A 191 3.31 15.95 -9.35
N VAL A 192 4.21 16.26 -10.30
CA VAL A 192 5.41 15.45 -10.56
C VAL A 192 6.37 15.49 -9.37
N ILE A 193 6.74 16.67 -8.88
CA ILE A 193 7.62 16.86 -7.71
C ILE A 193 7.10 16.07 -6.51
N ARG A 194 5.83 16.28 -6.17
CA ARG A 194 5.14 15.61 -5.08
C ARG A 194 5.05 14.09 -5.26
N SER A 195 4.90 13.59 -6.49
CA SER A 195 4.88 12.14 -6.75
C SER A 195 6.22 11.47 -6.45
N TYR A 196 7.35 12.11 -6.76
CA TYR A 196 8.68 11.56 -6.49
C TYR A 196 9.08 11.71 -5.01
N GLU A 197 8.73 12.83 -4.37
CA GLU A 197 8.92 13.06 -2.94
C GLU A 197 8.22 11.97 -2.09
N ASN A 198 6.94 11.71 -2.36
CA ASN A 198 6.17 10.65 -1.69
C ASN A 198 6.77 9.24 -1.91
N GLN A 199 7.32 8.97 -3.10
CA GLN A 199 7.97 7.68 -3.38
C GLN A 199 9.22 7.49 -2.51
N ILE A 200 10.02 8.53 -2.33
CA ILE A 200 11.29 8.47 -1.59
C ILE A 200 11.04 8.32 -0.09
N GLN A 201 10.16 9.14 0.50
CA GLN A 201 9.76 9.01 1.91
C GLN A 201 9.20 7.61 2.22
N TYR A 202 8.47 7.01 1.28
CA TYR A 202 7.97 5.65 1.44
C TYR A 202 9.10 4.60 1.38
N GLU A 203 10.03 4.71 0.44
CA GLU A 203 11.19 3.81 0.33
C GLU A 203 12.09 3.85 1.58
N GLU A 204 12.25 5.02 2.20
CA GLU A 204 12.96 5.20 3.46
C GLU A 204 12.21 4.53 4.62
N THR A 205 10.91 4.80 4.76
CA THR A 205 10.05 4.14 5.75
C THR A 205 10.10 2.60 5.62
N GLN A 206 10.13 2.05 4.40
CA GLN A 206 10.27 0.61 4.19
C GLN A 206 11.65 0.08 4.59
N LYS A 207 12.74 0.83 4.31
CA LYS A 207 14.10 0.45 4.77
C LYS A 207 14.18 0.44 6.29
N GLU A 208 13.55 1.38 6.98
CA GLU A 208 13.49 1.41 8.44
C GLU A 208 12.74 0.19 8.99
N ILE A 209 11.54 -0.10 8.47
CA ILE A 209 10.75 -1.28 8.87
C ILE A 209 11.54 -2.58 8.62
N GLU A 210 12.19 -2.71 7.46
CA GLU A 210 12.99 -3.91 7.15
C GLU A 210 14.22 -4.03 8.05
N GLN A 211 14.86 -2.91 8.42
CA GLN A 211 15.95 -2.89 9.39
C GLN A 211 15.47 -3.23 10.81
N GLU A 212 14.29 -2.75 11.23
CA GLU A 212 13.69 -3.14 12.50
C GLU A 212 13.32 -4.62 12.53
N GLU A 213 12.71 -5.16 11.47
CA GLU A 213 12.45 -6.58 11.34
C GLU A 213 13.73 -7.42 11.39
N LYS A 214 14.79 -7.01 10.68
CA LYS A 214 16.11 -7.66 10.74
C LYS A 214 16.71 -7.60 12.15
N ARG A 215 16.57 -6.47 12.86
CA ARG A 215 16.98 -6.31 14.27
C ARG A 215 16.14 -7.19 15.22
N GLN A 216 14.84 -7.33 15.00
CA GLN A 216 13.96 -8.19 15.81
C GLN A 216 14.23 -9.68 15.54
N LYS A 217 14.33 -10.12 14.27
CA LYS A 217 14.71 -11.49 13.88
C LYS A 217 16.12 -11.85 14.38
N SER A 218 17.06 -10.91 14.39
CA SER A 218 18.40 -11.08 15.00
C SER A 218 18.33 -11.28 16.52
N LYS A 219 17.50 -10.50 17.23
CA LYS A 219 17.26 -10.69 18.67
C LYS A 219 16.61 -12.05 18.98
N TRP A 220 15.66 -12.48 18.17
CA TRP A 220 15.00 -13.79 18.32
C TRP A 220 15.97 -14.96 18.09
N ASN A 221 16.78 -14.91 17.02
CA ASN A 221 17.80 -15.91 16.73
C ASN A 221 18.92 -15.99 17.78
N LYS A 222 19.15 -14.92 18.56
CA LYS A 222 20.08 -14.92 19.71
C LYS A 222 19.47 -15.54 20.97
N MET A 223 18.14 -15.63 21.12
CA MET A 223 17.51 -16.33 22.25
C MET A 223 17.47 -17.85 22.08
N PHE A 224 17.52 -18.37 20.85
CA PHE A 224 17.41 -19.82 20.55
C PHE A 224 18.73 -20.54 20.29
N LYS A 225 19.89 -19.93 20.63
CA LYS A 225 21.21 -20.59 20.49
C LYS A 225 21.99 -20.69 21.80
N THR A 226 21.61 -21.67 22.62
CA THR A 226 22.43 -22.16 23.74
C THR A 226 23.23 -23.40 23.35
N LYS A 227 24.55 -23.30 23.49
CA LYS A 227 25.55 -24.39 23.56
C LYS A 227 25.60 -25.43 22.43
N ARG A 228 26.59 -25.27 21.55
CA ARG A 228 27.71 -26.23 21.43
C ARG A 228 29.01 -25.44 21.24
N SER A 229 30.12 -25.95 21.77
CA SER A 229 31.38 -25.22 21.90
C SER A 229 32.47 -25.75 20.97
N ASP A 230 33.49 -24.89 20.83
CA ASP A 230 34.90 -25.18 20.55
C ASP A 230 35.39 -25.36 19.09
N THR A 231 36.19 -24.35 18.69
CA THR A 231 37.47 -24.40 17.93
C THR A 231 37.46 -24.94 16.49
N ALA A 232 38.12 -24.33 15.49
CA ALA A 232 38.93 -23.10 15.34
C ALA A 232 39.10 -22.83 13.80
N GLU A 233 39.65 -21.73 13.25
CA GLU A 233 40.23 -20.47 13.75
C GLU A 233 40.23 -19.39 12.61
N LYS A 234 40.49 -18.11 12.95
CA LYS A 234 41.20 -17.02 12.19
C LYS A 234 40.98 -16.76 10.68
N GLU A 235 41.01 -15.52 10.16
CA GLU A 235 41.04 -14.14 10.72
C GLU A 235 40.82 -13.13 9.56
N VAL A 236 40.15 -11.98 9.78
CA VAL A 236 40.52 -10.60 9.36
C VAL A 236 39.47 -9.65 9.98
N ALA A 237 39.90 -8.58 10.64
CA ALA A 237 39.02 -7.64 11.34
C ALA A 237 38.33 -6.61 10.42
N SER A 238 37.10 -6.22 10.75
CA SER A 238 36.36 -5.13 10.09
C SER A 238 35.26 -4.57 11.00
N THR A 239 35.25 -3.25 11.21
CA THR A 239 34.11 -2.36 11.56
C THR A 239 33.27 -2.64 12.83
N GLU A 240 33.15 -3.88 13.30
CA GLU A 240 32.21 -4.32 14.33
C GLU A 240 32.63 -3.91 15.76
N ASP A 241 33.93 -3.72 16.01
CA ASP A 241 34.45 -3.27 17.31
C ASP A 241 34.25 -1.76 17.56
N MET A 242 34.04 -0.94 16.51
CA MET A 242 33.74 0.48 16.69
C MET A 242 32.32 0.73 17.22
N ILE A 243 31.36 -0.15 16.89
CA ILE A 243 29.95 0.00 17.28
C ILE A 243 29.71 -0.46 18.74
N LYS A 244 30.60 -1.28 19.32
CA LYS A 244 30.52 -1.68 20.73
C LYS A 244 30.71 -0.50 21.71
N ASN A 245 31.46 0.52 21.30
CA ASN A 245 31.73 1.67 22.18
C ASN A 245 30.54 2.64 22.27
N SER A 246 29.77 2.85 21.21
CA SER A 246 28.59 3.73 21.24
C SER A 246 27.40 3.18 22.05
N LEU A 247 27.43 1.89 22.42
CA LEU A 247 26.43 1.26 23.28
C LEU A 247 26.78 1.31 24.77
N TYR A 248 27.91 1.91 25.17
CA TYR A 248 28.32 2.04 26.57
C TYR A 248 28.05 3.42 27.20
N GLU A 249 27.79 4.47 26.42
CA GLU A 249 27.72 5.85 26.97
C GLU A 249 26.31 6.33 27.38
N GLU A 250 25.24 5.97 26.65
CA GLU A 250 23.87 6.46 26.98
C GLU A 250 23.06 5.54 27.90
N GLN A 251 23.75 4.71 28.69
CA GLN A 251 23.12 3.90 29.74
C GLN A 251 22.73 4.71 31.01
N ASN A 252 22.93 6.04 31.01
CA ASN A 252 22.77 6.92 32.16
C ASN A 252 21.77 8.08 31.95
N LYS A 253 20.46 7.77 31.91
CA LYS A 253 19.37 8.65 32.39
C LYS A 253 18.04 7.89 32.56
N LYS A 254 17.69 7.59 33.81
CA LYS A 254 16.31 7.28 34.27
C LYS A 254 15.73 8.58 34.92
N GLU A 255 14.45 8.78 35.26
CA GLU A 255 13.34 7.91 35.69
C GLU A 255 11.97 8.47 35.20
N SER A 256 10.97 7.65 34.83
CA SER A 256 9.70 7.33 35.55
C SER A 256 8.74 8.51 35.84
N ASN A 257 7.39 8.41 35.73
CA ASN A 257 6.49 7.29 36.06
C ASN A 257 5.05 7.43 35.46
N ASN A 258 4.38 6.29 35.18
CA ASN A 258 2.91 5.96 35.18
C ASN A 258 1.81 7.00 34.78
N THR A 259 0.67 6.65 34.13
CA THR A 259 -0.32 5.63 34.59
C THR A 259 -1.41 5.24 33.55
N LYS A 260 -1.80 3.95 33.50
CA LYS A 260 -3.09 3.31 33.07
C LYS A 260 -3.84 3.66 31.75
N GLN A 261 -3.78 2.68 30.84
CA GLN A 261 -4.91 1.85 30.37
C GLN A 261 -6.09 2.45 29.56
N LYS A 262 -6.14 2.11 28.26
CA LYS A 262 -7.37 1.68 27.53
C LYS A 262 -7.01 0.72 26.39
N SER A 263 -7.98 -0.09 25.97
CA SER A 263 -7.75 -1.33 25.19
C SER A 263 -7.89 -1.19 23.68
N LYS A 264 -7.14 -2.03 22.94
CA LYS A 264 -7.45 -2.65 21.64
C LYS A 264 -8.08 -1.77 20.53
N SER A 265 -7.29 -1.47 19.50
CA SER A 265 -7.63 -1.83 18.11
C SER A 265 -6.35 -2.32 17.40
N ASN A 266 -6.49 -3.10 16.33
CA ASN A 266 -5.40 -3.97 15.86
C ASN A 266 -4.47 -3.29 14.85
N LEU A 267 -3.17 -3.60 14.92
CA LEU A 267 -2.18 -3.19 13.92
C LEU A 267 -2.50 -3.74 12.50
N MET A 268 -3.27 -4.82 12.39
CA MET A 268 -3.75 -5.35 11.10
C MET A 268 -4.68 -4.38 10.36
N ASP A 269 -5.50 -3.58 11.06
CA ASP A 269 -6.48 -2.67 10.42
C ASP A 269 -5.81 -1.50 9.67
N LYS A 270 -4.51 -1.24 9.93
CA LYS A 270 -3.72 -0.29 9.14
C LYS A 270 -3.07 -0.90 7.90
N MET A 271 -2.82 -2.22 7.88
CA MET A 271 -2.25 -2.91 6.73
C MET A 271 -3.31 -3.32 5.69
N THR A 272 -4.57 -3.48 6.09
CA THR A 272 -5.69 -3.83 5.19
C THR A 272 -6.50 -2.61 4.72
N SER A 273 -6.19 -1.39 5.17
CA SER A 273 -6.91 -0.21 4.66
C SER A 273 -6.56 0.06 3.18
N PRO A 274 -7.52 0.47 2.33
CA PRO A 274 -7.27 0.75 0.91
C PRO A 274 -6.25 1.87 0.63
N LYS A 275 -5.77 2.57 1.67
CA LYS A 275 -4.69 3.58 1.58
C LYS A 275 -3.30 2.97 1.82
N GLY A 276 -3.16 1.83 2.48
CA GLY A 276 -1.87 1.21 2.79
C GLY A 276 -1.31 0.32 1.67
N MET A 277 -2.17 -0.49 1.07
CA MET A 277 -1.76 -1.58 0.16
C MET A 277 -1.31 -1.11 -1.23
N VAL A 278 -1.84 0.02 -1.72
CA VAL A 278 -1.51 0.57 -3.05
C VAL A 278 -0.13 1.25 -3.07
N ILE A 279 0.34 1.76 -1.94
CA ILE A 279 1.63 2.48 -1.85
C ILE A 279 2.81 1.49 -2.02
N THR A 280 2.66 0.25 -1.58
CA THR A 280 3.67 -0.82 -1.67
C THR A 280 4.02 -1.22 -3.11
N ILE A 281 3.13 -0.99 -4.09
CA ILE A 281 3.21 -1.65 -5.39
C ILE A 281 3.73 -0.74 -6.51
N VAL A 282 3.58 0.59 -6.38
CA VAL A 282 4.23 1.57 -7.28
C VAL A 282 5.75 1.34 -7.37
N CYS A 283 6.39 0.91 -6.28
CA CYS A 283 7.83 0.66 -6.21
C CYS A 283 8.32 -0.58 -6.99
N LEU A 284 7.45 -1.54 -7.33
CA LEU A 284 7.88 -2.82 -7.93
C LEU A 284 7.73 -2.88 -9.46
N LEU A 285 6.89 -2.02 -10.05
CA LEU A 285 6.79 -1.86 -11.51
C LEU A 285 8.07 -1.27 -12.12
N ALA A 286 8.80 -0.43 -11.38
CA ALA A 286 10.09 0.11 -11.80
C ALA A 286 11.19 -0.97 -11.95
N ILE A 287 11.11 -2.06 -11.19
CA ILE A 287 12.15 -3.11 -11.16
C ILE A 287 11.92 -4.14 -12.29
N GLY A 288 10.67 -4.45 -12.62
CA GLY A 288 10.32 -5.39 -13.71
C GLY A 288 10.68 -4.91 -15.12
N LEU A 289 10.97 -3.63 -15.30
CA LEU A 289 11.37 -3.05 -16.59
C LEU A 289 12.81 -3.42 -17.01
N LEU A 290 13.69 -3.75 -16.08
CA LEU A 290 15.12 -3.93 -16.37
C LEU A 290 15.46 -5.27 -17.06
N SER A 291 14.73 -6.36 -16.77
CA SER A 291 15.09 -7.69 -17.29
C SER A 291 14.57 -7.96 -18.71
N VAL A 292 13.30 -7.62 -18.99
CA VAL A 292 12.64 -8.06 -20.24
C VAL A 292 13.01 -7.19 -21.45
N ALA A 293 13.50 -5.97 -21.21
CA ALA A 293 13.97 -5.07 -22.25
C ALA A 293 15.40 -5.37 -22.72
N PHE A 294 16.27 -5.96 -21.88
CA PHE A 294 17.68 -6.14 -22.21
C PHE A 294 17.94 -7.30 -23.18
N ASP A 295 17.28 -8.44 -22.98
CA ASP A 295 17.46 -9.64 -23.81
C ASP A 295 16.89 -9.48 -25.25
N ASN A 296 15.86 -8.64 -25.44
CA ASN A 296 15.21 -8.47 -26.75
C ASN A 296 15.70 -7.23 -27.54
N PHE A 297 16.42 -6.30 -26.93
CA PHE A 297 16.89 -5.09 -27.63
C PHE A 297 18.27 -5.26 -28.30
N SER A 298 18.98 -6.35 -27.97
CA SER A 298 20.30 -6.68 -28.54
C SER A 298 20.24 -7.71 -29.70
N SER A 299 19.05 -8.20 -30.08
CA SER A 299 18.90 -9.24 -31.12
C SER A 299 17.48 -9.32 -31.71
N ALA A 300 17.09 -8.39 -32.60
CA ALA A 300 15.98 -8.59 -33.54
C ALA A 300 15.95 -7.55 -34.69
N GLU A 301 16.14 -7.97 -35.94
CA GLU A 301 15.91 -7.16 -37.16
C GLU A 301 14.43 -7.19 -37.65
N GLU A 302 13.46 -7.54 -36.78
CA GLU A 302 12.06 -7.70 -37.20
C GLU A 302 11.12 -6.54 -36.81
N PRO A 303 10.33 -5.98 -37.76
CA PRO A 303 9.37 -4.91 -37.49
C PRO A 303 8.20 -5.32 -36.57
N ASN A 304 7.97 -6.63 -36.39
CA ASN A 304 6.94 -7.15 -35.49
C ASN A 304 7.31 -7.04 -34.00
N ALA A 305 8.60 -7.03 -33.64
CA ALA A 305 9.03 -6.90 -32.25
C ALA A 305 8.79 -5.48 -31.72
N LEU A 306 9.09 -4.47 -32.54
CA LEU A 306 8.98 -3.06 -32.18
C LEU A 306 7.53 -2.59 -32.02
N SER A 307 6.58 -3.19 -32.75
CA SER A 307 5.14 -2.91 -32.58
C SER A 307 4.57 -3.53 -31.28
N LYS A 308 5.00 -4.75 -30.93
CA LYS A 308 4.66 -5.40 -29.64
C LYS A 308 5.25 -4.64 -28.46
N ALA A 309 6.51 -4.19 -28.55
CA ALA A 309 7.14 -3.36 -27.51
C ALA A 309 6.38 -2.04 -27.29
N LYS A 310 6.00 -1.33 -28.37
CA LYS A 310 5.20 -0.10 -28.26
C LYS A 310 3.84 -0.32 -27.62
N LYS A 311 3.13 -1.41 -27.96
CA LYS A 311 1.86 -1.76 -27.29
C LYS A 311 2.06 -2.00 -25.79
N LYS A 312 3.07 -2.78 -25.41
CA LYS A 312 3.39 -3.12 -24.02
C LYS A 312 3.71 -1.87 -23.18
N ILE A 313 4.48 -0.93 -23.73
CA ILE A 313 4.75 0.39 -23.11
C ILE A 313 3.44 1.21 -22.98
N GLN A 314 2.60 1.22 -24.01
CA GLN A 314 1.32 1.95 -23.98
C GLN A 314 0.31 1.36 -22.98
N GLU A 315 0.34 0.04 -22.76
CA GLU A 315 -0.45 -0.66 -21.75
C GLU A 315 0.08 -0.38 -20.33
N GLN A 316 1.41 -0.45 -20.12
CA GLN A 316 2.04 -0.08 -18.85
C GLN A 316 1.79 1.39 -18.46
N ASN A 317 1.81 2.32 -19.42
CA ASN A 317 1.48 3.72 -19.16
C ASN A 317 0.01 3.91 -18.71
N LYS A 318 -0.93 3.08 -19.19
CA LYS A 318 -2.32 3.10 -18.71
C LYS A 318 -2.41 2.60 -17.26
N VAL A 319 -1.73 1.50 -16.93
CA VAL A 319 -1.65 0.96 -15.57
C VAL A 319 -1.09 2.00 -14.59
N LEU A 320 0.01 2.65 -14.95
CA LEU A 320 0.59 3.73 -14.15
C LEU A 320 -0.36 4.92 -13.98
N SER A 321 -1.11 5.28 -15.03
CA SER A 321 -2.10 6.36 -14.95
C SER A 321 -3.25 6.05 -13.99
N SER A 322 -3.74 4.81 -13.92
CA SER A 322 -4.76 4.41 -12.93
C SER A 322 -4.25 4.54 -11.49
N TYR A 323 -3.00 4.17 -11.20
CA TYR A 323 -2.45 4.35 -9.85
C TYR A 323 -2.26 5.82 -9.48
N ARG A 324 -1.80 6.68 -10.41
CA ARG A 324 -1.73 8.13 -10.21
C ARG A 324 -3.12 8.72 -9.87
N VAL A 325 -4.17 8.36 -10.61
CA VAL A 325 -5.55 8.81 -10.33
C VAL A 325 -6.06 8.28 -8.98
N TYR A 326 -5.73 7.04 -8.60
CA TYR A 326 -6.13 6.47 -7.31
C TYR A 326 -5.47 7.18 -6.11
N ILE A 327 -4.17 7.49 -6.23
CA ILE A 327 -3.41 8.19 -5.18
C ILE A 327 -3.92 9.63 -5.04
N ASN A 328 -4.07 10.34 -6.16
CA ASN A 328 -4.54 11.74 -6.17
C ASN A 328 -6.00 11.88 -5.71
N ALA A 329 -6.79 10.80 -5.70
CA ALA A 329 -8.16 10.82 -5.19
C ALA A 329 -8.27 11.25 -3.72
N ASN A 330 -7.24 11.04 -2.89
CA ASN A 330 -7.21 11.40 -1.46
C ASN A 330 -8.40 10.89 -0.59
N GLY A 331 -9.20 9.95 -1.11
CA GLY A 331 -10.44 9.45 -0.48
C GLY A 331 -11.74 9.82 -1.21
N ASN A 332 -11.69 10.64 -2.26
CA ASN A 332 -12.81 10.90 -3.17
C ASN A 332 -13.23 9.60 -3.87
N LYS A 333 -14.51 9.19 -3.69
CA LYS A 333 -15.05 7.93 -4.24
C LYS A 333 -15.09 7.92 -5.77
N ASP A 334 -15.52 9.00 -6.40
CA ASP A 334 -15.68 9.09 -7.85
C ASP A 334 -14.33 9.01 -8.57
N GLN A 335 -13.28 9.62 -8.00
CA GLN A 335 -11.93 9.52 -8.54
C GLN A 335 -11.31 8.14 -8.32
N LYS A 336 -11.61 7.45 -7.22
CA LYS A 336 -11.26 6.03 -7.05
C LYS A 336 -11.97 5.15 -8.08
N GLU A 337 -13.27 5.32 -8.30
CA GLU A 337 -14.00 4.55 -9.31
C GLU A 337 -13.49 4.82 -10.73
N LYS A 338 -13.06 6.06 -11.03
CA LYS A 338 -12.37 6.40 -12.27
C LYS A 338 -11.03 5.65 -12.42
N ALA A 339 -10.23 5.54 -11.36
CA ALA A 339 -8.99 4.75 -11.36
C ALA A 339 -9.25 3.26 -11.55
N TYR A 340 -10.26 2.71 -10.86
CA TYR A 340 -10.69 1.31 -11.02
C TYR A 340 -11.11 1.02 -12.46
N ALA A 341 -11.96 1.87 -13.03
CA ALA A 341 -12.41 1.74 -14.42
C ALA A 341 -11.26 1.91 -15.45
N GLN A 342 -10.20 2.65 -15.11
CA GLN A 342 -9.00 2.75 -15.94
C GLN A 342 -8.17 1.46 -15.92
N LEU A 343 -7.98 0.84 -14.75
CA LEU A 343 -7.23 -0.42 -14.64
C LEU A 343 -8.00 -1.63 -15.20
N ASP A 344 -9.31 -1.72 -14.93
CA ASP A 344 -10.24 -2.73 -15.50
C ASP A 344 -10.20 -2.71 -17.04
N ARG A 345 -10.15 -1.52 -17.66
CA ARG A 345 -10.01 -1.33 -19.12
C ARG A 345 -8.68 -1.79 -19.71
N VAL A 346 -7.64 -2.03 -18.90
CA VAL A 346 -6.42 -2.70 -19.38
C VAL A 346 -6.68 -4.19 -19.60
N GLY A 347 -7.60 -4.77 -18.84
CA GLY A 347 -8.00 -6.18 -18.89
C GLY A 347 -7.11 -7.05 -18.01
N TYR A 348 -7.73 -7.86 -17.15
CA TYR A 348 -7.04 -8.67 -16.13
C TYR A 348 -5.92 -9.57 -16.69
N GLU A 349 -6.13 -10.22 -17.84
CA GLU A 349 -5.12 -11.08 -18.48
C GLU A 349 -3.89 -10.32 -18.99
N ASN A 350 -3.99 -9.01 -19.22
CA ASN A 350 -2.89 -8.15 -19.68
C ASN A 350 -2.07 -7.54 -18.52
N LEU A 351 -2.53 -7.72 -17.28
CA LEU A 351 -1.86 -7.26 -16.08
C LEU A 351 -0.85 -8.30 -15.57
N ASN A 352 0.19 -7.84 -14.85
CA ASN A 352 1.09 -8.76 -14.15
C ASN A 352 0.42 -9.26 -12.85
N GLN A 353 0.94 -10.34 -12.24
CA GLN A 353 0.35 -10.97 -11.05
C GLN A 353 0.07 -10.01 -9.86
N LYS A 354 0.85 -8.95 -9.69
CA LYS A 354 0.62 -7.95 -8.61
C LYS A 354 -0.51 -7.00 -8.97
N ASP A 355 -0.52 -6.49 -10.19
CA ASP A 355 -1.58 -5.59 -10.69
C ASP A 355 -2.92 -6.35 -10.80
N GLN A 356 -2.87 -7.66 -11.13
CA GLN A 356 -3.99 -8.59 -11.06
C GLN A 356 -4.56 -8.70 -9.65
N SER A 357 -3.71 -8.92 -8.64
CA SER A 357 -4.13 -8.93 -7.23
C SER A 357 -4.79 -7.60 -6.84
N ILE A 358 -4.18 -6.45 -7.19
CA ILE A 358 -4.78 -5.14 -6.88
C ILE A 358 -6.14 -4.97 -7.54
N LEU A 359 -6.29 -5.33 -8.82
CA LEU A 359 -7.58 -5.20 -9.51
C LEU A 359 -8.66 -6.09 -8.87
N VAL A 360 -8.28 -7.25 -8.33
CA VAL A 360 -9.14 -8.13 -7.54
C VAL A 360 -9.51 -7.49 -6.20
N ASP A 361 -8.54 -6.98 -5.44
CA ASP A 361 -8.78 -6.29 -4.16
C ASP A 361 -9.70 -5.08 -4.37
N TRP A 362 -9.49 -4.31 -5.44
CA TRP A 362 -10.34 -3.20 -5.85
C TRP A 362 -11.75 -3.62 -6.28
N TYR A 363 -11.93 -4.82 -6.84
CA TYR A 363 -13.28 -5.35 -7.05
C TYR A 363 -13.96 -5.71 -5.73
N ILE A 364 -13.24 -6.27 -4.76
CA ILE A 364 -13.78 -6.61 -3.44
C ILE A 364 -14.17 -5.33 -2.67
N ASP A 365 -13.29 -4.32 -2.64
CA ASP A 365 -13.51 -2.98 -2.07
C ASP A 365 -14.71 -2.22 -2.67
N GLN A 366 -15.22 -2.66 -3.82
CA GLN A 366 -16.35 -2.06 -4.54
C GLN A 366 -17.57 -2.97 -4.62
N ASP A 367 -17.59 -4.06 -3.86
CA ASP A 367 -18.63 -5.09 -3.87
C ASP A 367 -18.89 -5.70 -5.27
N LYS A 368 -17.90 -5.60 -6.17
CA LYS A 368 -17.91 -6.17 -7.53
C LYS A 368 -17.44 -7.63 -7.50
N LEU A 369 -17.91 -8.38 -6.52
CA LEU A 369 -17.42 -9.72 -6.13
C LEU A 369 -17.47 -10.73 -7.30
N THR A 370 -18.49 -10.67 -8.15
CA THR A 370 -18.60 -11.49 -9.37
C THR A 370 -17.44 -11.26 -10.35
N LYS A 371 -16.95 -10.02 -10.49
CA LYS A 371 -15.76 -9.73 -11.30
C LYS A 371 -14.50 -10.32 -10.67
N ALA A 372 -14.34 -10.19 -9.35
CA ALA A 372 -13.20 -10.76 -8.62
C ALA A 372 -13.09 -12.29 -8.84
N ILE A 373 -14.18 -13.04 -8.67
CA ILE A 373 -14.17 -14.50 -8.83
C ILE A 373 -14.05 -14.92 -10.31
N THR A 374 -14.61 -14.14 -11.24
CA THR A 374 -14.46 -14.40 -12.68
C THR A 374 -13.01 -14.17 -13.15
N ALA A 375 -12.30 -13.20 -12.57
CA ALA A 375 -10.91 -12.90 -12.87
C ALA A 375 -9.93 -13.98 -12.33
N ASP A 376 -10.07 -14.37 -11.06
CA ASP A 376 -9.45 -15.60 -10.53
C ASP A 376 -10.43 -16.31 -9.60
N LYS A 377 -10.72 -17.59 -9.92
CA LYS A 377 -11.62 -18.45 -9.14
C LYS A 377 -11.15 -18.62 -7.69
N LYS A 378 -9.86 -18.49 -7.40
CA LYS A 378 -9.30 -18.55 -6.03
C LYS A 378 -9.82 -17.44 -5.13
N ASN A 379 -10.29 -16.32 -5.68
CA ASN A 379 -10.84 -15.23 -4.89
C ASN A 379 -12.12 -15.63 -4.14
N ALA A 380 -12.79 -16.70 -4.59
CA ALA A 380 -13.92 -17.29 -3.86
C ALA A 380 -13.55 -17.75 -2.44
N TYR A 381 -12.29 -18.15 -2.17
CA TYR A 381 -11.85 -18.52 -0.82
C TYR A 381 -11.92 -17.31 0.13
N GLN A 382 -11.27 -16.19 -0.25
CA GLN A 382 -11.25 -14.95 0.53
C GLN A 382 -12.64 -14.34 0.67
N ILE A 383 -13.42 -14.30 -0.42
CA ILE A 383 -14.77 -13.73 -0.43
C ILE A 383 -15.71 -14.57 0.45
N GLY A 384 -15.67 -15.90 0.36
CA GLY A 384 -16.46 -16.78 1.23
C GLY A 384 -16.09 -16.69 2.71
N ASP A 385 -14.80 -16.52 3.04
CA ASP A 385 -14.33 -16.31 4.42
C ASP A 385 -14.63 -14.91 4.99
N ALA A 386 -14.92 -13.93 4.13
CA ALA A 386 -15.41 -12.61 4.52
C ALA A 386 -16.93 -12.64 4.76
N LEU A 387 -17.70 -13.00 3.72
CA LEU A 387 -19.17 -12.95 3.75
C LEU A 387 -19.79 -13.81 4.87
N ILE A 388 -19.22 -14.97 5.23
CA ILE A 388 -19.73 -15.81 6.32
C ILE A 388 -19.70 -15.15 7.71
N LYS A 389 -19.02 -14.00 7.86
CA LYS A 389 -18.98 -13.22 9.11
C LYS A 389 -19.96 -12.04 9.12
N GLU A 390 -20.68 -11.82 8.02
CA GLU A 390 -21.58 -10.67 7.82
C GLU A 390 -23.04 -11.12 7.95
N ASP A 391 -23.89 -10.27 8.54
CA ASP A 391 -25.29 -10.61 8.84
C ASP A 391 -26.13 -10.91 7.57
N ASP A 392 -25.74 -10.35 6.42
CA ASP A 392 -26.36 -10.56 5.10
C ASP A 392 -25.60 -11.58 4.21
N GLY A 393 -24.58 -12.23 4.77
CA GLY A 393 -23.64 -13.09 4.03
C GLY A 393 -24.29 -14.25 3.30
N GLU A 394 -25.35 -14.85 3.86
CA GLU A 394 -26.08 -15.95 3.22
C GLU A 394 -26.77 -15.49 1.92
N GLU A 395 -27.41 -14.32 1.93
CA GLU A 395 -28.08 -13.79 0.75
C GLU A 395 -27.06 -13.40 -0.31
N ARG A 396 -25.98 -12.70 0.07
CA ARG A 396 -24.93 -12.27 -0.87
C ARG A 396 -24.18 -13.44 -1.48
N LEU A 397 -23.92 -14.52 -0.74
CA LEU A 397 -23.37 -15.77 -1.30
C LEU A 397 -24.35 -16.42 -2.30
N LYS A 398 -25.65 -16.46 -1.99
CA LYS A 398 -26.68 -16.98 -2.92
C LYS A 398 -26.79 -16.15 -4.20
N GLN A 399 -26.74 -14.82 -4.09
CA GLN A 399 -26.69 -13.91 -5.24
C GLN A 399 -25.42 -14.16 -6.09
N LEU A 400 -24.27 -14.33 -5.45
CA LEU A 400 -23.00 -14.68 -6.10
C LEU A 400 -23.05 -16.02 -6.85
N ALA A 401 -23.59 -17.07 -6.25
CA ALA A 401 -23.69 -18.40 -6.88
C ALA A 401 -24.54 -18.40 -8.17
N ASN A 402 -25.56 -17.53 -8.24
CA ASN A 402 -26.36 -17.35 -9.46
C ASN A 402 -25.57 -16.68 -10.60
N GLN A 403 -24.62 -15.81 -10.26
CA GLN A 403 -23.81 -15.05 -11.23
C GLN A 403 -22.54 -15.82 -11.64
N VAL A 404 -21.86 -16.48 -10.68
CA VAL A 404 -20.64 -17.27 -10.89
C VAL A 404 -20.98 -18.76 -10.74
N LYS A 405 -21.65 -19.30 -11.76
CA LYS A 405 -22.13 -20.69 -11.77
C LYS A 405 -21.01 -21.69 -11.55
N ASN A 406 -21.32 -22.76 -10.81
CA ASN A 406 -20.44 -23.91 -10.54
C ASN A 406 -19.12 -23.52 -9.84
N ASN A 407 -19.17 -22.59 -8.87
CA ASN A 407 -18.05 -22.37 -7.96
C ASN A 407 -18.22 -23.21 -6.68
N GLU A 408 -17.45 -24.29 -6.58
CA GLU A 408 -17.50 -25.27 -5.48
C GLU A 408 -17.26 -24.64 -4.10
N VAL A 409 -16.39 -23.61 -4.01
CA VAL A 409 -16.09 -22.91 -2.75
C VAL A 409 -17.30 -22.14 -2.26
N ILE A 410 -17.97 -21.39 -3.15
CA ILE A 410 -19.20 -20.65 -2.83
C ILE A 410 -20.33 -21.63 -2.48
N ASN A 411 -20.46 -22.73 -3.21
CA ASN A 411 -21.45 -23.77 -2.92
C ASN A 411 -21.22 -24.42 -1.55
N PHE A 412 -19.97 -24.72 -1.19
CA PHE A 412 -19.57 -25.25 0.12
C PHE A 412 -19.91 -24.26 1.24
N ASP A 413 -19.62 -22.97 1.03
CA ASP A 413 -19.88 -21.92 2.02
C ASP A 413 -21.38 -21.62 2.19
N ILE A 414 -22.19 -21.67 1.13
CA ILE A 414 -23.67 -21.65 1.23
C ILE A 414 -24.17 -22.88 1.98
N ALA A 415 -23.71 -24.08 1.61
CA ALA A 415 -24.10 -25.32 2.27
C ALA A 415 -23.77 -25.29 3.78
N THR A 416 -22.65 -24.67 4.15
CA THR A 416 -22.22 -24.43 5.53
C THR A 416 -23.26 -23.63 6.31
N LEU A 417 -23.71 -22.48 5.78
CA LEU A 417 -24.73 -21.64 6.43
C LEU A 417 -26.09 -22.37 6.53
N GLU A 418 -26.50 -23.04 5.45
CA GLU A 418 -27.76 -23.79 5.40
C GLU A 418 -27.74 -25.15 6.13
N ASN A 419 -26.61 -25.52 6.78
CA ASN A 419 -26.39 -26.82 7.43
C ASN A 419 -26.62 -28.04 6.50
N LYS A 420 -26.40 -27.88 5.19
CA LYS A 420 -26.55 -28.95 4.19
C LYS A 420 -25.31 -29.85 4.14
N TYR A 421 -25.11 -30.63 5.20
CA TYR A 421 -23.91 -31.45 5.42
C TYR A 421 -23.50 -32.34 4.23
N GLN A 422 -24.46 -33.02 3.59
CA GLN A 422 -24.17 -33.85 2.42
C GLN A 422 -23.64 -33.03 1.22
N THR A 423 -24.20 -31.84 1.00
CA THR A 423 -23.74 -30.91 -0.06
C THR A 423 -22.34 -30.34 0.25
N MET A 424 -21.96 -30.17 1.52
CA MET A 424 -20.59 -29.81 1.90
C MET A 424 -19.59 -30.92 1.49
N ILE A 425 -19.96 -32.19 1.68
CA ILE A 425 -19.14 -33.35 1.29
C ILE A 425 -19.05 -33.49 -0.23
N GLU A 426 -20.11 -33.16 -0.96
CA GLU A 426 -20.13 -33.17 -2.44
C GLU A 426 -19.27 -32.06 -3.05
N ASN A 427 -19.06 -30.94 -2.35
CA ASN A 427 -18.20 -29.82 -2.79
C ASN A 427 -16.84 -29.82 -2.05
N LYS A 428 -16.32 -31.00 -1.69
CA LYS A 428 -15.08 -31.14 -0.90
C LYS A 428 -13.78 -31.01 -1.68
N ASP A 429 -13.79 -30.95 -3.00
CA ASP A 429 -12.57 -30.94 -3.83
C ASP A 429 -11.96 -29.52 -3.93
N ILE A 430 -11.93 -28.83 -2.79
CA ILE A 430 -11.48 -27.45 -2.60
C ILE A 430 -10.25 -27.39 -1.67
N LEU A 431 -9.59 -26.22 -1.61
CA LEU A 431 -8.55 -25.97 -0.61
C LEU A 431 -9.19 -25.64 0.74
N PHE A 432 -8.64 -26.22 1.80
CA PHE A 432 -9.15 -26.09 3.15
C PHE A 432 -8.30 -25.17 4.01
N ASN A 433 -8.97 -24.23 4.67
CA ASN A 433 -8.47 -23.55 5.86
C ASN A 433 -9.05 -24.24 7.12
N GLN A 434 -8.69 -23.77 8.31
CA GLN A 434 -9.17 -24.35 9.57
C GLN A 434 -10.71 -24.34 9.69
N ARG A 435 -11.40 -23.30 9.19
CA ARG A 435 -12.88 -23.18 9.24
C ARG A 435 -13.54 -24.24 8.37
N ARG A 436 -13.21 -24.29 7.08
CA ARG A 436 -13.79 -25.24 6.12
C ARG A 436 -13.43 -26.69 6.51
N SER A 437 -12.21 -26.93 7.02
CA SER A 437 -11.82 -28.24 7.56
C SER A 437 -12.75 -28.71 8.68
N LYS A 438 -12.98 -27.87 9.71
CA LYS A 438 -13.88 -28.22 10.82
C LYS A 438 -15.31 -28.46 10.34
N LYS A 439 -15.83 -27.63 9.44
CA LYS A 439 -17.18 -27.80 8.88
C LYS A 439 -17.33 -29.07 8.04
N LEU A 440 -16.29 -29.49 7.34
CA LEU A 440 -16.30 -30.79 6.65
C LEU A 440 -16.23 -31.97 7.65
N VAL A 441 -15.48 -31.85 8.74
CA VAL A 441 -15.47 -32.84 9.85
C VAL A 441 -16.87 -32.95 10.50
N GLU A 442 -17.51 -31.83 10.83
CA GLU A 442 -18.90 -31.79 11.30
C GLU A 442 -19.84 -32.47 10.31
N ALA A 443 -19.70 -32.17 9.02
CA ALA A 443 -20.56 -32.73 7.97
C ALA A 443 -20.47 -34.25 7.90
N TYR A 444 -19.26 -34.83 7.92
CA TYR A 444 -19.08 -36.29 7.95
C TYR A 444 -19.68 -36.96 9.20
N PHE A 445 -19.56 -36.34 10.38
CA PHE A 445 -20.20 -36.84 11.61
C PHE A 445 -21.73 -36.73 11.58
N MET A 446 -22.27 -35.72 10.90
CA MET A 446 -23.73 -35.54 10.76
C MET A 446 -24.34 -36.46 9.70
N THR A 447 -23.59 -36.85 8.66
CA THR A 447 -24.02 -37.82 7.63
C THR A 447 -23.65 -39.28 7.95
N ASN A 448 -22.93 -39.54 9.04
CA ASN A 448 -22.45 -40.84 9.51
C ASN A 448 -21.39 -41.51 8.58
N GLN A 449 -20.58 -40.71 7.90
CA GLN A 449 -19.56 -41.14 6.94
C GLN A 449 -18.15 -41.15 7.59
N LYS A 450 -17.97 -42.05 8.58
CA LYS A 450 -16.73 -42.14 9.38
C LYS A 450 -15.52 -42.61 8.55
N GLU A 451 -15.71 -43.61 7.67
CA GLU A 451 -14.59 -44.14 6.88
C GLU A 451 -14.07 -43.14 5.85
N GLU A 452 -14.93 -42.26 5.32
CA GLU A 452 -14.55 -41.13 4.47
C GLU A 452 -13.83 -40.04 5.26
N LEU A 453 -14.27 -39.78 6.50
CA LEU A 453 -13.62 -38.84 7.42
C LEU A 453 -12.19 -39.27 7.77
N ASP A 454 -11.98 -40.55 8.11
CA ASP A 454 -10.66 -41.09 8.45
C ASP A 454 -9.68 -40.95 7.26
N LYS A 455 -10.17 -41.18 6.03
CA LYS A 455 -9.43 -40.96 4.78
C LYS A 455 -9.11 -39.46 4.58
N PHE A 456 -10.08 -38.57 4.79
CA PHE A 456 -9.89 -37.12 4.71
C PHE A 456 -8.85 -36.60 5.72
N MET A 457 -8.95 -37.01 6.99
CA MET A 457 -8.00 -36.65 8.04
C MET A 457 -6.59 -37.17 7.74
N SER A 458 -6.48 -38.33 7.08
CA SER A 458 -5.20 -38.89 6.63
C SER A 458 -4.62 -38.14 5.42
N SER A 459 -5.45 -37.72 4.47
CA SER A 459 -5.00 -36.99 3.27
C SER A 459 -4.58 -35.56 3.58
N ILE A 460 -5.37 -34.82 4.38
CA ILE A 460 -5.11 -33.40 4.68
C ILE A 460 -3.83 -33.19 5.50
N LYS A 461 -3.39 -34.22 6.25
CA LYS A 461 -2.11 -34.21 6.97
C LYS A 461 -0.90 -34.04 6.05
N ASN A 462 -0.98 -34.58 4.84
CA ASN A 462 0.15 -34.69 3.91
C ASN A 462 0.02 -33.74 2.70
N ASP A 463 -1.05 -32.94 2.63
CA ASP A 463 -1.29 -32.03 1.51
C ASP A 463 -0.79 -30.62 1.82
N GLU A 464 0.45 -30.35 1.41
CA GLU A 464 1.16 -29.06 1.57
C GLU A 464 0.45 -27.86 0.92
N ARG A 465 -0.58 -28.08 0.10
CA ARG A 465 -1.37 -27.00 -0.55
C ARG A 465 -2.41 -26.37 0.39
N ASN A 466 -2.77 -27.04 1.49
CA ASN A 466 -3.74 -26.54 2.45
C ASN A 466 -3.07 -25.72 3.56
N ASP A 467 -3.69 -24.62 3.98
CA ASP A 467 -3.24 -23.79 5.11
C ASP A 467 -3.61 -24.44 6.46
N VAL A 468 -3.15 -25.68 6.62
CA VAL A 468 -3.42 -26.56 7.76
C VAL A 468 -2.10 -27.09 8.34
N GLY A 469 -0.94 -26.87 7.71
CA GLY A 469 0.36 -27.34 8.22
C GLY A 469 0.73 -26.84 9.63
N SER A 470 0.26 -25.65 10.02
CA SER A 470 0.39 -25.08 11.38
C SER A 470 -0.82 -25.36 12.30
N SER A 471 -1.88 -25.94 11.75
CA SER A 471 -3.20 -26.09 12.39
C SER A 471 -3.73 -27.53 12.42
N TYR A 472 -2.99 -28.50 11.85
CA TYR A 472 -3.41 -29.90 11.79
C TYR A 472 -3.61 -30.49 13.17
N ASP A 473 -2.76 -30.16 14.14
CA ASP A 473 -2.91 -30.62 15.53
C ASP A 473 -4.20 -30.07 16.17
N ASN A 474 -4.61 -28.84 15.83
CA ASN A 474 -5.88 -28.26 16.27
C ASN A 474 -7.10 -28.93 15.61
N LEU A 475 -7.00 -29.28 14.32
CA LEU A 475 -8.04 -30.02 13.60
C LEU A 475 -8.15 -31.46 14.11
N LYS A 476 -7.01 -32.11 14.34
CA LYS A 476 -6.92 -33.45 14.89
C LYS A 476 -7.46 -33.49 16.32
N LYS A 477 -7.10 -32.55 17.19
CA LYS A 477 -7.69 -32.46 18.55
C LYS A 477 -9.21 -32.33 18.50
N TYR A 478 -9.73 -31.47 17.63
CA TYR A 478 -11.17 -31.33 17.41
C TYR A 478 -11.81 -32.64 16.93
N TYR A 479 -11.20 -33.33 15.98
CA TYR A 479 -11.64 -34.65 15.51
C TYR A 479 -11.60 -35.72 16.63
N ASP A 480 -10.51 -35.82 17.39
CA ASP A 480 -10.31 -36.77 18.50
C ASP A 480 -11.31 -36.52 19.65
N GLU A 481 -11.71 -35.26 19.88
CA GLU A 481 -12.77 -34.88 20.81
C GLU A 481 -14.16 -35.33 20.33
N LYS A 482 -14.51 -35.04 19.06
CA LYS A 482 -15.85 -35.34 18.51
C LYS A 482 -16.05 -36.83 18.19
N ILE A 483 -15.01 -37.59 17.81
CA ILE A 483 -15.13 -39.01 17.44
C ILE A 483 -15.58 -39.89 18.60
N SER A 484 -15.14 -39.60 19.82
CA SER A 484 -15.55 -40.33 21.03
C SER A 484 -17.06 -40.19 21.25
N ALA A 485 -17.59 -38.97 21.10
CA ALA A 485 -19.02 -38.71 21.19
C ALA A 485 -19.82 -39.30 20.00
N TYR A 486 -19.20 -39.43 18.82
CA TYR A 486 -19.82 -40.04 17.65
C TYR A 486 -20.03 -41.55 17.83
N ASP A 487 -19.04 -42.24 18.41
CA ASP A 487 -19.16 -43.66 18.71
C ASP A 487 -20.24 -43.92 19.79
N GLU A 488 -20.42 -43.01 20.74
CA GLU A 488 -21.57 -43.01 21.67
C GLU A 488 -22.92 -42.82 20.94
N LYS A 489 -23.01 -41.90 19.96
CA LYS A 489 -24.21 -41.74 19.11
C LYS A 489 -24.50 -42.98 18.28
N GLN A 490 -23.50 -43.61 17.67
CA GLN A 490 -23.69 -44.83 16.88
C GLN A 490 -24.22 -45.99 17.74
N LYS A 491 -23.72 -46.09 18.98
CA LYS A 491 -24.28 -47.02 19.96
C LYS A 491 -25.73 -46.66 20.29
N ALA A 492 -26.05 -45.41 20.62
CA ALA A 492 -27.41 -44.97 20.93
C ALA A 492 -28.39 -45.18 19.75
N GLN A 493 -27.95 -45.00 18.50
CA GLN A 493 -28.74 -45.30 17.30
C GLN A 493 -28.99 -46.81 17.12
N THR A 494 -28.04 -47.65 17.51
CA THR A 494 -28.19 -49.12 17.49
C THR A 494 -29.13 -49.58 18.58
N ASP A 495 -28.93 -49.11 19.82
CA ASP A 495 -29.81 -49.32 20.97
C ASP A 495 -31.25 -48.92 20.62
N LEU A 496 -31.45 -47.74 19.99
CA LEU A 496 -32.75 -47.24 19.58
C LEU A 496 -33.42 -48.12 18.50
N LYS A 497 -32.68 -48.67 17.53
CA LYS A 497 -33.23 -49.64 16.57
C LYS A 497 -33.70 -50.91 17.28
N GLU A 498 -32.89 -51.46 18.19
CA GLU A 498 -33.28 -52.63 18.97
C GLU A 498 -34.48 -52.36 19.88
N ILE A 499 -34.54 -51.20 20.53
CA ILE A 499 -35.65 -50.83 21.42
C ILE A 499 -36.96 -50.72 20.63
N ASN A 500 -36.96 -50.09 19.44
CA ASN A 500 -38.16 -50.04 18.60
C ASN A 500 -38.62 -51.45 18.17
N ILE A 501 -37.70 -52.35 17.80
CA ILE A 501 -38.05 -53.76 17.49
C ILE A 501 -38.68 -54.44 18.71
N LYS A 502 -38.09 -54.29 19.90
CA LYS A 502 -38.62 -54.86 21.15
C LYS A 502 -40.00 -54.28 21.50
N ILE A 503 -40.24 -52.98 21.28
CA ILE A 503 -41.54 -52.35 21.46
C ILE A 503 -42.58 -52.95 20.50
N ASP A 504 -42.25 -53.12 19.21
CA ASP A 504 -43.15 -53.73 18.23
C ASP A 504 -43.49 -55.19 18.55
N GLU A 505 -42.52 -55.97 19.04
CA GLU A 505 -42.75 -57.34 19.51
C GLU A 505 -43.68 -57.39 20.73
N GLN A 506 -43.48 -56.51 21.72
CA GLN A 506 -44.35 -56.45 22.90
C GLN A 506 -45.75 -55.94 22.55
N ASN A 507 -45.86 -54.96 21.64
CA ASN A 507 -47.15 -54.48 21.12
C ASN A 507 -47.91 -55.55 20.31
N LYS A 508 -47.22 -56.48 19.64
CA LYS A 508 -47.85 -57.67 19.06
C LYS A 508 -48.37 -58.60 20.15
N LYS A 509 -47.51 -59.01 21.10
CA LYS A 509 -47.90 -59.88 22.24
C LYS A 509 -49.09 -59.33 23.02
N LEU A 510 -49.13 -58.02 23.27
CA LEU A 510 -50.20 -57.35 24.02
C LEU A 510 -51.60 -57.50 23.37
N LYS A 511 -51.68 -57.73 22.05
CA LYS A 511 -52.96 -57.96 21.34
C LYS A 511 -53.53 -59.37 21.57
N ASP A 512 -52.65 -60.35 21.79
CA ASP A 512 -53.03 -61.77 21.90
C ASP A 512 -53.29 -62.20 23.36
N ILE A 513 -52.89 -61.39 24.35
CA ILE A 513 -53.07 -61.67 25.77
C ILE A 513 -54.51 -61.35 26.23
N LYS A 514 -55.21 -62.39 26.70
CA LYS A 514 -56.57 -62.30 27.30
C LYS A 514 -56.59 -62.19 28.83
N ASP A 515 -55.43 -62.33 29.47
CA ASP A 515 -55.22 -62.32 30.92
C ASP A 515 -54.79 -60.91 31.35
N ASP A 516 -55.61 -60.22 32.16
CA ASP A 516 -55.40 -58.80 32.46
C ASP A 516 -54.15 -58.53 33.32
N ASP A 517 -53.70 -59.47 34.15
CA ASP A 517 -52.46 -59.32 34.93
C ASP A 517 -51.24 -59.37 34.00
N LYS A 518 -51.18 -60.38 33.11
CA LYS A 518 -50.13 -60.47 32.08
C LYS A 518 -50.15 -59.29 31.12
N LYS A 519 -51.34 -58.73 30.85
CA LYS A 519 -51.52 -57.55 30.00
C LYS A 519 -50.99 -56.29 30.67
N ASN A 520 -51.09 -56.17 32.00
CA ASN A 520 -50.51 -55.05 32.75
C ASN A 520 -48.99 -55.18 32.85
N GLU A 521 -48.46 -56.39 33.12
CA GLU A 521 -47.01 -56.65 33.09
C GLU A 521 -46.39 -56.29 31.73
N THR A 522 -47.06 -56.67 30.63
CA THR A 522 -46.62 -56.32 29.26
C THR A 522 -46.65 -54.81 29.00
N LYS A 523 -47.65 -54.07 29.50
CA LYS A 523 -47.69 -52.59 29.40
C LYS A 523 -46.55 -51.93 30.18
N ASP A 524 -46.21 -52.43 31.36
CA ASP A 524 -45.13 -51.84 32.16
C ASP A 524 -43.74 -52.14 31.57
N ALA A 525 -43.58 -53.29 30.91
CA ALA A 525 -42.42 -53.56 30.06
C ALA A 525 -42.31 -52.59 28.87
N ILE A 526 -43.43 -52.27 28.21
CA ILE A 526 -43.47 -51.26 27.13
C ILE A 526 -43.10 -49.87 27.67
N LYS A 527 -43.68 -49.41 28.79
CA LYS A 527 -43.32 -48.13 29.42
C LYS A 527 -41.83 -48.04 29.77
N LYS A 528 -41.21 -49.15 30.16
CA LYS A 528 -39.77 -49.19 30.42
C LYS A 528 -38.97 -48.99 29.12
N LEU A 529 -39.32 -49.70 28.06
CA LEU A 529 -38.71 -49.54 26.74
C LEU A 529 -38.93 -48.12 26.16
N GLU A 530 -40.07 -47.49 26.42
CA GLU A 530 -40.34 -46.08 26.05
C GLU A 530 -39.41 -45.09 26.78
N LYS A 531 -39.12 -45.33 28.07
CA LYS A 531 -38.11 -44.55 28.81
C LYS A 531 -36.69 -44.78 28.27
N ASP A 532 -36.34 -46.02 27.99
CA ASP A 532 -35.04 -46.37 27.42
C ASP A 532 -34.87 -45.74 26.02
N LYS A 533 -35.96 -45.69 25.22
CA LYS A 533 -36.03 -44.97 23.94
C LYS A 533 -35.78 -43.47 24.12
N GLN A 534 -36.49 -42.80 25.03
CA GLN A 534 -36.30 -41.37 25.31
C GLN A 534 -34.86 -41.06 25.74
N ALA A 535 -34.24 -41.94 26.55
CA ALA A 535 -32.85 -41.80 26.96
C ALA A 535 -31.86 -41.97 25.78
N ALA A 536 -32.17 -42.83 24.80
CA ALA A 536 -31.38 -42.97 23.58
C ALA A 536 -31.57 -41.77 22.62
N GLU A 537 -32.79 -41.27 22.48
CA GLU A 537 -33.12 -40.07 21.69
C GLU A 537 -32.40 -38.84 22.24
N SER A 538 -32.45 -38.61 23.57
CA SER A 538 -31.74 -37.52 24.25
C SER A 538 -30.22 -37.58 24.05
N LYS A 539 -29.59 -38.78 24.06
CA LYS A 539 -28.15 -38.91 23.77
C LYS A 539 -27.80 -38.54 22.32
N ILE A 540 -28.68 -38.86 21.36
CA ILE A 540 -28.49 -38.52 19.95
C ILE A 540 -28.65 -36.99 19.76
N GLU A 541 -29.61 -36.39 20.44
CA GLU A 541 -29.82 -34.94 20.46
C GLU A 541 -28.65 -34.18 21.11
N ASP A 542 -28.21 -34.60 22.30
CA ASP A 542 -27.03 -34.07 22.98
C ASP A 542 -25.79 -34.10 22.09
N PHE A 543 -25.55 -35.20 21.37
CA PHE A 543 -24.46 -35.28 20.38
C PHE A 543 -24.65 -34.26 19.26
N ASN A 544 -25.84 -34.21 18.64
CA ASN A 544 -26.09 -33.32 17.51
C ASN A 544 -25.94 -31.83 17.90
N ASN A 545 -26.24 -31.49 19.16
CA ASN A 545 -26.00 -30.17 19.71
C ASN A 545 -24.50 -29.94 19.94
N ARG A 546 -23.81 -30.86 20.62
CA ARG A 546 -22.35 -30.82 20.84
C ARG A 546 -21.52 -30.78 19.56
N ILE A 547 -22.00 -31.22 18.41
CA ILE A 547 -21.28 -31.10 17.12
C ILE A 547 -21.40 -29.69 16.52
N LYS A 548 -22.53 -29.00 16.75
CA LYS A 548 -22.79 -27.66 16.22
C LYS A 548 -22.07 -26.56 17.02
N GLU A 549 -21.69 -26.88 18.27
CA GLU A 549 -20.80 -26.10 19.16
C GLU A 549 -19.30 -26.32 18.86
#